data_AF-A0A5A7UDD7-F1
#
_entry.id   AF-A0A5A7UDD7-F1
#
_cell.length_a   1.000
_cell.length_b   1.000
_cell.length_c   1.000
_cell.angle_alpha   90.00
_cell.angle_beta   90.00
_cell.angle_gamma   90.00
#
_symmetry.space_group_name_H-M   'P 1'
#
loop_
_entity.id
_entity.type
_entity.pdbx_description
1 polymer ?
#
loop_
_entity_poly.entity_id
_entity_poly.type
_entity_poly.pdbx_seq_one_letter_code
_entity_poly.pdbx_strand_id
1 'polypeptide(L)'
;MQQLEISTRNETPKELKRRRGPTIMFDVTPIRSLGDKKVVRYNEDGAPIGKNGAKLKSFIGSTNHYHIPITYTSWKNVPAELKDKIFTTVEATFIIDPRSRKNVLQTAGISFRQFKNWLTTKYIMSLKDEPQYFKFHLKSILSLSKIIRKSL
;
A
#
# COMPACT_ATOMS: atom_id res chain seq x y z
N MET A 1 -24.54 56.98 14.61
CA MET A 1 -23.21 56.37 14.78
C MET A 1 -23.34 55.15 15.68
N GLN A 2 -23.55 53.97 15.11
CA GLN A 2 -23.39 52.69 15.81
C GLN A 2 -22.59 51.80 14.85
N GLN A 3 -21.38 51.44 15.26
CA GLN A 3 -20.47 50.58 14.49
C GLN A 3 -20.88 49.12 14.74
N LEU A 4 -21.05 48.34 13.68
CA LEU A 4 -21.23 46.90 13.74
C LEU A 4 -19.85 46.22 13.86
N GLU A 5 -19.61 45.61 15.01
CA GLU A 5 -18.42 44.80 15.28
C GLU A 5 -18.41 43.54 14.41
N ILE A 6 -17.36 43.37 13.60
CA ILE A 6 -17.10 42.14 12.86
C ILE A 6 -16.34 41.19 13.79
N SER A 7 -17.05 40.19 14.33
CA SER A 7 -16.47 39.09 15.10
C SER A 7 -15.57 38.24 14.20
N THR A 8 -14.25 38.46 14.29
CA THR A 8 -13.23 37.61 13.69
C THR A 8 -13.14 36.30 14.49
N ARG A 9 -13.75 35.23 13.98
CA ARG A 9 -13.51 33.88 14.50
C ARG A 9 -12.11 33.44 14.09
N ASN A 10 -11.17 33.59 15.02
CA ASN A 10 -9.84 32.99 14.94
C ASN A 10 -9.96 31.47 15.06
N GLU A 11 -10.05 30.77 13.93
CA GLU A 11 -9.88 29.32 13.91
C GLU A 11 -8.40 28.98 14.06
N THR A 12 -8.05 28.35 15.19
CA THR A 12 -6.70 27.88 15.47
C THR A 12 -6.31 26.74 14.51
N PRO A 13 -5.09 26.75 13.92
CA PRO A 13 -4.63 25.66 13.07
C PRO A 13 -4.61 24.34 13.86
N LYS A 14 -5.42 23.36 13.43
CA LYS A 14 -5.41 22.01 14.02
C LYS A 14 -4.01 21.41 13.89
N GLU A 15 -3.36 21.19 15.04
CA GLU A 15 -2.04 20.60 15.12
C GLU A 15 -1.99 19.25 14.37
N LEU A 16 -1.16 19.18 13.32
CA LEU A 16 -0.97 17.95 12.54
C LEU A 16 -0.27 16.91 13.42
N LYS A 17 -1.05 16.02 14.02
CA LYS A 17 -0.56 14.86 14.79
C LYS A 17 0.57 14.16 14.04
N ARG A 18 1.68 13.90 14.72
CA ARG A 18 2.83 13.13 14.19
C ARG A 18 2.33 11.86 13.52
N ARG A 19 2.49 11.80 12.20
CA ARG A 19 2.18 10.60 11.40
C ARG A 19 3.40 9.69 11.40
N ARG A 20 3.16 8.38 11.45
CA ARG A 20 4.23 7.39 11.26
C ARG A 20 4.81 7.55 9.85
N GLY A 21 6.13 7.56 9.74
CA GLY A 21 6.82 7.56 8.46
C GLY A 21 6.58 6.25 7.68
N PRO A 22 6.90 6.22 6.38
CA PRO A 22 6.85 5.00 5.58
C PRO A 22 7.71 3.88 6.20
N THR A 23 7.21 2.65 6.20
CA THR A 23 8.01 1.48 6.60
C THR A 23 8.98 1.14 5.47
N ILE A 24 10.29 1.21 5.74
CA ILE A 24 11.34 0.87 4.79
C ILE A 24 11.89 -0.52 5.15
N MET A 25 11.90 -1.46 4.19
CA MET A 25 12.38 -2.84 4.39
C MET A 25 13.79 -3.06 3.82
N PHE A 26 14.80 -2.47 4.43
CA PHE A 26 16.19 -2.71 4.00
C PHE A 26 16.58 -4.20 4.13
N ASP A 27 16.08 -4.90 5.14
CA ASP A 27 16.41 -6.31 5.42
C ASP A 27 15.94 -7.32 4.35
N VAL A 28 15.03 -6.93 3.45
CA VAL A 28 14.42 -7.88 2.51
C VAL A 28 15.11 -7.92 1.15
N THR A 29 15.79 -6.85 0.77
CA THR A 29 16.57 -6.79 -0.47
C THR A 29 17.77 -7.78 -0.48
N PRO A 30 18.54 -7.95 0.62
CA PRO A 30 19.64 -8.94 0.69
C PRO A 30 19.18 -10.40 0.70
N ILE A 31 17.96 -10.68 1.21
CA ILE A 31 17.39 -12.03 1.29
C ILE A 31 17.26 -12.68 -0.09
N ARG A 32 16.95 -11.88 -1.11
CA ARG A 32 16.83 -12.37 -2.50
C ARG A 32 18.19 -12.79 -3.09
N SER A 33 19.29 -12.23 -2.61
CA SER A 33 20.64 -12.45 -3.16
C SER A 33 21.39 -13.60 -2.45
N LEU A 34 21.07 -13.87 -1.19
CA LEU A 34 21.77 -14.86 -0.36
C LEU A 34 20.99 -16.18 -0.19
N GLY A 35 19.74 -16.25 -0.64
CA GLY A 35 18.89 -17.45 -0.49
C GLY A 35 18.27 -17.62 0.92
N ASP A 36 18.48 -16.65 1.82
CA ASP A 36 18.03 -16.69 3.22
C ASP A 36 16.54 -16.45 3.37
N LYS A 37 15.72 -17.50 3.31
CA LYS A 37 14.28 -17.38 3.53
C LYS A 37 13.93 -17.17 5.01
N LYS A 38 13.01 -16.25 5.31
CA LYS A 38 12.51 -16.07 6.69
C LYS A 38 11.33 -17.00 6.98
N VAL A 39 11.43 -17.78 8.06
CA VAL A 39 10.34 -18.65 8.54
C VAL A 39 9.21 -17.81 9.12
N VAL A 40 8.01 -18.03 8.62
CA VAL A 40 6.79 -17.42 9.13
C VAL A 40 6.07 -18.43 10.01
N ARG A 41 5.75 -18.04 11.25
CA ARG A 41 4.91 -18.83 12.15
C ARG A 41 3.45 -18.46 11.93
N TYR A 42 2.56 -19.43 12.10
CA TYR A 42 1.13 -19.28 11.91
C TYR A 42 0.37 -19.67 13.18
N ASN A 43 -0.81 -19.08 13.39
CA ASN A 43 -1.78 -19.56 14.38
C ASN A 43 -2.65 -20.68 13.78
N GLU A 44 -3.56 -21.24 14.58
CA GLU A 44 -4.49 -22.30 14.17
C GLU A 44 -5.39 -21.88 12.98
N ASP A 45 -5.72 -20.59 12.87
CA ASP A 45 -6.48 -20.02 11.75
C ASP A 45 -5.64 -19.82 10.47
N GLY A 46 -4.35 -20.16 10.49
CA GLY A 46 -3.43 -19.94 9.39
C GLY A 46 -3.05 -18.47 9.17
N ALA A 47 -3.29 -17.59 10.15
CA ALA A 47 -2.84 -16.21 10.16
C ALA A 47 -1.37 -16.10 10.61
N PRO A 48 -0.53 -15.32 9.91
CA PRO A 48 0.88 -15.21 10.26
C PRO A 48 1.07 -14.37 11.53
N ILE A 49 1.85 -14.90 12.47
CA ILE A 49 2.13 -14.33 13.79
C ILE A 49 3.60 -13.90 13.96
N GLY A 50 3.84 -13.02 14.93
CA GLY A 50 5.18 -12.54 15.29
C GLY A 50 5.79 -11.54 14.30
N LYS A 51 7.08 -11.19 14.53
CA LYS A 51 7.80 -10.18 13.75
C LYS A 51 7.87 -10.52 12.25
N ASN A 52 8.09 -11.79 11.92
CA ASN A 52 8.14 -12.25 10.53
C ASN A 52 6.76 -12.22 9.86
N GLY A 53 5.68 -12.44 10.60
CA GLY A 53 4.32 -12.28 10.07
C GLY A 53 3.99 -10.82 9.73
N ALA A 54 4.45 -9.86 10.54
CA ALA A 54 4.35 -8.45 10.22
C ALA A 54 5.18 -8.08 8.98
N LYS A 55 6.43 -8.55 8.89
CA LYS A 55 7.29 -8.38 7.70
C LYS A 55 6.65 -8.99 6.46
N LEU A 56 6.06 -10.18 6.56
CA LEU A 56 5.33 -10.82 5.46
C LEU A 56 4.20 -9.93 4.93
N LYS A 57 3.31 -9.43 5.81
CA LYS A 57 2.18 -8.57 5.41
C LYS A 57 2.64 -7.32 4.67
N SER A 58 3.65 -6.65 5.21
CA SER A 58 4.20 -5.45 4.58
C SER A 58 4.91 -5.76 3.25
N PHE A 59 5.55 -6.93 3.11
CA PHE A 59 6.21 -7.35 1.87
C PHE A 59 5.21 -7.71 0.77
N ILE A 60 4.13 -8.40 1.14
CA ILE A 60 2.99 -8.67 0.25
C ILE A 60 2.47 -7.35 -0.33
N GLY A 61 2.26 -6.34 0.52
CA GLY A 61 1.79 -5.03 0.06
C GLY A 61 2.74 -4.36 -0.94
N SER A 62 4.05 -4.36 -0.64
CA SER A 62 5.06 -3.81 -1.55
C SER A 62 5.08 -4.53 -2.90
N THR A 63 5.15 -5.86 -2.88
CA THR A 63 5.14 -6.73 -4.07
C THR A 63 3.88 -6.49 -4.91
N ASN A 64 2.74 -6.34 -4.24
CA ASN A 64 1.46 -6.05 -4.86
C ASN A 64 1.45 -4.69 -5.59
N HIS A 65 1.98 -3.63 -4.97
CA HIS A 65 2.05 -2.31 -5.59
C HIS A 65 3.01 -2.28 -6.79
N TYR A 66 4.04 -3.12 -6.77
CA TYR A 66 5.01 -3.24 -7.84
C TYR A 66 4.42 -3.99 -9.06
N HIS A 67 3.82 -5.16 -8.82
CA HIS A 67 3.38 -6.05 -9.91
C HIS A 67 1.98 -5.74 -10.44
N ILE A 68 1.08 -5.12 -9.65
CA ILE A 68 -0.31 -4.90 -10.07
C ILE A 68 -0.54 -3.47 -10.56
N PRO A 69 -0.95 -3.31 -11.82
CA PRO A 69 -1.43 -2.04 -12.35
C PRO A 69 -2.62 -1.50 -11.55
N ILE A 70 -2.56 -0.21 -11.21
CA ILE A 70 -3.69 0.48 -10.56
C ILE A 70 -4.94 0.60 -11.45
N THR A 71 -4.80 0.36 -12.75
CA THR A 71 -5.89 0.42 -13.74
C THR A 71 -7.00 -0.59 -13.45
N TYR A 72 -6.69 -1.69 -12.75
CA TYR A 72 -7.72 -2.63 -12.33
C TYR A 72 -8.69 -1.99 -11.31
N THR A 73 -9.98 -2.11 -11.60
CA THR A 73 -11.05 -1.57 -10.74
C THR A 73 -11.12 -2.29 -9.40
N SER A 74 -11.08 -3.63 -9.42
CA SER A 74 -11.19 -4.49 -8.24
C SER A 74 -10.17 -5.63 -8.28
N TRP A 75 -9.77 -6.14 -7.10
CA TRP A 75 -8.90 -7.32 -6.96
C TRP A 75 -9.47 -8.56 -7.66
N LYS A 76 -10.80 -8.66 -7.75
CA LYS A 76 -11.47 -9.76 -8.47
C LYS A 76 -11.12 -9.77 -9.97
N ASN A 77 -10.89 -8.59 -10.56
CA ASN A 77 -10.59 -8.42 -11.99
C ASN A 77 -9.10 -8.58 -12.32
N VAL A 78 -8.24 -8.72 -11.31
CA VAL A 78 -6.81 -8.98 -11.51
C VAL A 78 -6.65 -10.42 -12.03
N PRO A 79 -5.95 -10.63 -13.16
CA PRO A 79 -5.66 -11.96 -13.71
C PRO A 79 -4.98 -12.88 -12.71
N ALA A 80 -5.25 -14.18 -12.81
CA ALA A 80 -4.63 -15.20 -11.95
C ALA A 80 -3.09 -15.19 -12.07
N GLU A 81 -2.55 -14.98 -13.27
CA GLU A 81 -1.11 -14.92 -13.51
C GLU A 81 -0.39 -13.87 -12.66
N LEU A 82 -1.00 -12.69 -12.46
CA LEU A 82 -0.41 -11.63 -11.63
C LEU A 82 -0.49 -12.01 -10.14
N LYS A 83 -1.57 -12.66 -9.73
CA LYS A 83 -1.73 -13.17 -8.35
C LYS A 83 -0.70 -14.26 -8.05
N ASP A 84 -0.45 -15.12 -9.03
CA ASP A 84 0.53 -16.19 -8.93
C ASP A 84 1.96 -15.64 -8.89
N LYS A 85 2.29 -14.64 -9.71
CA LYS A 85 3.59 -13.93 -9.61
C LYS A 85 3.83 -13.33 -8.23
N ILE A 86 2.81 -12.74 -7.60
CA ILE A 86 2.92 -12.26 -6.22
C ILE A 86 3.20 -13.42 -5.27
N PHE A 87 2.45 -14.51 -5.39
CA PHE A 87 2.61 -15.67 -4.52
C PHE A 87 4.01 -16.29 -4.65
N THR A 88 4.49 -16.54 -5.87
CA THR A 88 5.83 -17.05 -6.16
C THR A 88 6.92 -16.13 -5.59
N THR A 89 6.76 -14.81 -5.72
CA THR A 89 7.71 -13.84 -5.15
C THR A 89 7.74 -13.90 -3.62
N VAL A 90 6.58 -14.10 -2.99
CA VAL A 90 6.47 -14.26 -1.53
C VAL A 90 7.12 -15.57 -1.08
N GLU A 91 6.86 -16.68 -1.77
CA GLU A 91 7.41 -18.01 -1.48
C GLU A 91 8.93 -18.10 -1.71
N ALA A 92 9.45 -17.31 -2.65
CA ALA A 92 10.88 -17.16 -2.84
C ALA A 92 11.56 -16.45 -1.66
N THR A 93 10.85 -15.54 -0.97
CA THR A 93 11.41 -14.68 0.08
C THR A 93 11.15 -15.22 1.50
N PHE A 94 10.04 -15.92 1.70
CA PHE A 94 9.60 -16.43 3.00
C PHE A 94 9.34 -17.93 2.94
N ILE A 95 9.64 -18.64 4.02
CA ILE A 95 9.17 -20.01 4.22
C ILE A 95 7.75 -19.89 4.76
N ILE A 96 6.77 -20.20 3.91
CA ILE A 96 5.34 -20.11 4.17
C ILE A 96 4.69 -21.50 4.08
N ASP A 97 3.61 -21.71 4.82
CA ASP A 97 2.81 -22.93 4.71
C ASP A 97 2.03 -22.90 3.37
N PRO A 98 2.06 -23.96 2.54
CA PRO A 98 1.24 -24.05 1.33
C PRO A 98 -0.26 -23.77 1.55
N ARG A 99 -0.81 -24.14 2.70
CA ARG A 99 -2.21 -23.87 3.10
C ARG A 99 -2.50 -22.37 3.24
N SER A 100 -1.47 -21.57 3.48
CA SER A 100 -1.58 -20.13 3.68
C SER A 100 -1.76 -19.32 2.39
N ARG A 101 -1.71 -19.95 1.19
CA ARG A 101 -1.88 -19.27 -0.10
C ARG A 101 -3.14 -18.40 -0.15
N LYS A 102 -4.27 -18.91 0.35
CA LYS A 102 -5.52 -18.16 0.44
C LYS A 102 -5.37 -16.88 1.26
N ASN A 103 -4.71 -16.97 2.43
CA ASN A 103 -4.49 -15.85 3.34
C ASN A 103 -3.52 -14.81 2.75
N VAL A 104 -2.49 -15.27 2.04
CA VAL A 104 -1.54 -14.40 1.32
C VAL A 104 -2.28 -13.59 0.24
N LEU A 105 -3.07 -14.24 -0.61
CA LEU A 105 -3.82 -13.57 -1.67
C LEU A 105 -4.94 -12.67 -1.13
N GLN A 106 -5.58 -13.05 -0.02
CA GLN A 106 -6.55 -12.18 0.66
C GLN A 106 -5.87 -10.92 1.21
N THR A 107 -4.69 -11.06 1.81
CA THR A 107 -3.89 -9.93 2.31
C THR A 107 -3.47 -9.02 1.15
N ALA A 108 -3.06 -9.58 0.01
CA ALA A 108 -2.74 -8.81 -1.19
C ALA A 108 -3.95 -8.01 -1.69
N GLY A 109 -5.13 -8.63 -1.73
CA GLY A 109 -6.37 -7.93 -2.11
C GLY A 109 -6.77 -6.80 -1.16
N ILE A 110 -6.58 -6.98 0.15
CA ILE A 110 -6.78 -5.92 1.14
C ILE A 110 -5.79 -4.78 0.91
N SER A 111 -4.51 -5.09 0.73
CA SER A 111 -3.47 -4.08 0.48
C SER A 111 -3.73 -3.32 -0.82
N PHE A 112 -4.20 -4.00 -1.88
CA PHE A 112 -4.54 -3.35 -3.16
C PHE A 112 -5.62 -2.29 -2.97
N ARG A 113 -6.70 -2.63 -2.25
CA ARG A 113 -7.78 -1.70 -1.94
C ARG A 113 -7.29 -0.53 -1.09
N GLN A 114 -6.50 -0.81 -0.05
CA GLN A 114 -5.94 0.21 0.83
C GLN A 114 -5.03 1.19 0.06
N PHE A 115 -4.24 0.69 -0.88
CA PHE A 115 -3.38 1.52 -1.72
C PHE A 115 -4.17 2.45 -2.64
N LYS A 116 -5.22 1.94 -3.29
CA LYS A 116 -6.12 2.79 -4.09
C LYS A 116 -6.77 3.87 -3.24
N ASN A 117 -7.29 3.50 -2.07
CA ASN A 117 -7.88 4.47 -1.14
C ASN A 117 -6.85 5.51 -0.71
N TRP A 118 -5.63 5.11 -0.37
CA TRP A 118 -4.56 6.02 0.00
C TRP A 118 -4.22 6.99 -1.13
N LEU A 119 -4.13 6.52 -2.38
CA LEU A 119 -3.90 7.39 -3.53
C LEU A 119 -5.06 8.37 -3.74
N THR A 120 -6.30 7.91 -3.62
CA THR A 120 -7.47 8.78 -3.73
C THR A 120 -7.48 9.83 -2.63
N THR A 121 -7.29 9.44 -1.37
CA THR A 121 -7.29 10.41 -0.26
C THR A 121 -6.12 11.38 -0.34
N LYS A 122 -4.92 10.90 -0.70
CA LYS A 122 -3.71 11.73 -0.72
C LYS A 122 -3.63 12.66 -1.93
N TYR A 123 -4.09 12.21 -3.10
CA TYR A 123 -3.90 12.93 -4.36
C TYR A 123 -5.22 13.41 -4.98
N ILE A 124 -6.35 12.72 -4.78
CA ILE A 124 -7.63 13.11 -5.41
C ILE A 124 -8.46 14.01 -4.48
N MET A 125 -8.60 13.65 -3.19
CA MET A 125 -9.41 14.42 -2.25
C MET A 125 -8.76 15.76 -1.86
N SER A 126 -7.43 15.82 -1.80
CA SER A 126 -6.69 17.07 -1.62
C SER A 126 -6.77 18.02 -2.82
N LEU A 127 -7.37 17.59 -3.93
CA LEU A 127 -7.52 18.38 -5.17
C LEU A 127 -8.99 18.66 -5.51
N LYS A 128 -9.92 18.34 -4.59
CA LYS A 128 -11.37 18.47 -4.81
C LYS A 128 -11.81 19.93 -5.07
N ASP A 129 -10.97 20.89 -4.69
CA ASP A 129 -11.22 22.33 -4.84
C ASP A 129 -10.79 22.88 -6.22
N GLU A 130 -10.10 22.09 -7.06
CA GLU A 130 -9.51 22.57 -8.33
C GLU A 130 -9.72 21.55 -9.50
N PRO A 131 -10.94 21.44 -10.05
CA PRO A 131 -11.33 20.41 -11.02
C PRO A 131 -10.55 20.42 -12.35
N GLN A 132 -9.97 21.57 -12.74
CA GLN A 132 -9.16 21.73 -13.95
C GLN A 132 -7.93 20.80 -14.02
N TYR A 133 -7.38 20.34 -12.89
CA TYR A 133 -6.15 19.54 -12.89
C TYR A 133 -6.39 18.03 -12.96
N PHE A 134 -7.64 17.56 -12.94
CA PHE A 134 -7.99 16.13 -12.85
C PHE A 134 -7.36 15.28 -13.97
N LYS A 135 -7.38 15.76 -15.23
CA LYS A 135 -6.78 15.07 -16.40
C LYS A 135 -5.25 15.02 -16.37
N PHE A 136 -4.59 16.09 -15.93
CA PHE A 136 -3.13 16.12 -15.78
C PHE A 136 -2.67 15.22 -14.63
N HIS A 137 -3.48 15.12 -13.58
CA HIS A 137 -3.13 14.37 -12.38
C HIS A 137 -3.29 12.87 -12.51
N LEU A 138 -4.23 12.35 -13.30
CA LEU A 138 -4.27 10.92 -13.62
C LEU A 138 -3.01 10.45 -14.35
N LYS A 139 -2.46 11.30 -15.24
CA LYS A 139 -1.14 11.04 -15.85
C LYS A 139 -0.01 11.08 -14.81
N SER A 140 -0.08 11.99 -13.83
CA SER A 140 0.86 12.05 -12.71
C SER A 140 0.77 10.82 -11.79
N ILE A 141 -0.42 10.34 -11.43
CA ILE A 141 -0.61 9.13 -10.62
C ILE A 141 -0.07 7.90 -11.35
N LEU A 142 -0.32 7.80 -12.66
CA LEU A 142 0.26 6.76 -13.50
C LEU A 142 1.80 6.89 -13.56
N SER A 143 2.34 8.11 -13.62
CA SER A 143 3.78 8.40 -13.58
C SER A 143 4.40 8.04 -12.22
N LEU A 144 3.77 8.41 -11.10
CA LEU A 144 4.19 8.06 -9.74
C LEU A 144 4.14 6.54 -9.53
N SER A 145 3.14 5.84 -10.07
CA SER A 145 3.11 4.37 -10.08
C SER A 145 4.27 3.77 -10.87
N LYS A 146 4.80 4.49 -11.86
CA LYS A 146 5.95 4.10 -12.68
C LYS A 146 7.27 4.39 -11.96
N ILE A 147 7.34 5.48 -11.21
CA ILE A 147 8.48 5.88 -10.38
C ILE A 147 8.63 4.93 -9.18
N ILE A 148 7.53 4.62 -8.48
CA ILE A 148 7.53 3.63 -7.38
C ILE A 148 7.95 2.24 -7.90
N ARG A 149 7.62 1.90 -9.16
CA ARG A 149 8.10 0.68 -9.84
C ARG A 149 9.59 0.71 -10.23
N LYS A 150 10.29 1.84 -10.17
CA LYS A 150 11.70 1.99 -10.56
C LYS A 150 12.65 2.17 -9.37
N SER A 151 12.14 2.55 -8.19
CA SER A 151 12.95 2.83 -6.98
C SER A 151 12.93 1.72 -5.91
N LEU A 152 12.34 0.58 -6.20
CA LEU A 152 12.32 -0.64 -5.39
C LEU A 152 12.91 -1.79 -6.21
#